data_AF-A0A833DS33-F1
#
_entry.id   AF-A0A833DS33-F1
#
_cell.length_a   1.000
_cell.length_b   1.000
_cell.length_c   1.000
_cell.angle_alpha   90.00
_cell.angle_beta   90.00
_cell.angle_gamma   90.00
#
_symmetry.space_group_name_H-M   'P 1'
#
loop_
_entity.id
_entity.type
_entity.pdbx_description
1 polymer ?
#
loop_
_entity_poly.entity_id
_entity_poly.type
_entity_poly.pdbx_seq_one_letter_code
_entity_poly.pdbx_strand_id
1 'polypeptide(L)'
;RICKNIMKDKIIKLSKEKGVPIILTGDTALEKISGPIIQYLRKIYNEEKFEKMELTPVPKRYGTLFFRPLIRCGHEDVIKLKNYYGINIERIHEVGDKFGYWREGCSLQYCDYSTKITEELLDKLYLYNKEITDLARRDGRFRASIKLPSKELLVAPVENVKDITHREKEEFIRKLKNILNW
;
A
#
# COMPACT_ATOMS: atom_id res chain seq x y z
N ARG A 1 -0.30 3.31 -12.20
CA ARG A 1 1.08 2.95 -12.63
C ARG A 1 2.03 4.15 -12.59
N ILE A 2 1.55 5.35 -12.88
CA ILE A 2 2.32 6.62 -12.90
C ILE A 2 3.01 6.90 -11.56
N CYS A 3 2.28 6.93 -10.43
CA CYS A 3 2.87 7.28 -9.12
C CYS A 3 4.04 6.39 -8.69
N LYS A 4 3.96 5.07 -8.96
CA LYS A 4 5.02 4.11 -8.59
C LYS A 4 6.31 4.40 -9.35
N ASN A 5 6.23 4.82 -10.62
CA ASN A 5 7.41 5.20 -11.39
C ASN A 5 8.00 6.51 -10.86
N ILE A 6 7.17 7.55 -10.70
CA ILE A 6 7.61 8.85 -10.16
C ILE A 6 8.29 8.69 -8.79
N MET A 7 7.69 7.90 -7.89
CA MET A 7 8.24 7.62 -6.57
C MET A 7 9.61 6.96 -6.65
N LYS A 8 9.77 5.93 -7.50
CA LYS A 8 11.06 5.25 -7.69
C LYS A 8 12.12 6.19 -8.25
N ASP A 9 11.75 7.00 -9.24
CA ASP A 9 12.68 7.93 -9.88
C ASP A 9 13.13 9.03 -8.90
N LYS A 10 12.22 9.53 -8.05
CA LYS A 10 12.55 10.45 -6.96
C LYS A 10 13.47 9.82 -5.91
N ILE A 11 13.18 8.59 -5.46
CA ILE A 11 14.04 7.88 -4.50
C ILE A 11 15.45 7.69 -5.06
N ILE A 12 15.57 7.34 -6.35
CA ILE A 12 16.87 7.17 -7.00
C ILE A 12 17.66 8.48 -7.04
N LYS A 13 17.00 9.59 -7.39
CA LYS A 13 17.61 10.92 -7.36
C LYS A 13 18.12 11.24 -5.95
N LEU A 14 17.28 11.06 -4.93
CA LEU A 14 17.63 11.31 -3.53
C LEU A 14 18.79 10.42 -3.05
N SER A 15 18.81 9.16 -3.47
CA SER A 15 19.87 8.21 -3.14
C SER A 15 21.23 8.71 -3.65
N LYS A 16 21.27 9.21 -4.90
CA LYS A 16 22.49 9.77 -5.50
C LYS A 16 22.94 11.05 -4.80
N GLU A 17 22.00 11.97 -4.53
CA GLU A 17 22.29 13.22 -3.83
C GLU A 17 22.88 12.99 -2.44
N LYS A 18 22.38 11.97 -1.73
CA LYS A 18 22.85 11.62 -0.38
C LYS A 18 24.03 10.65 -0.35
N GLY A 19 24.56 10.23 -1.51
CA GLY A 19 25.63 9.24 -1.59
C GLY A 19 25.24 7.87 -1.02
N VAL A 20 23.95 7.53 -1.02
CA VAL A 20 23.43 6.24 -0.55
C VAL A 20 23.49 5.23 -1.70
N PRO A 21 24.30 4.17 -1.62
CA PRO A 21 24.54 3.26 -2.76
C PRO A 21 23.53 2.11 -2.87
N ILE A 22 22.72 1.89 -1.82
CA ILE A 22 21.81 0.75 -1.71
C ILE A 22 20.43 1.24 -1.28
N ILE A 23 19.39 0.79 -2.00
CA ILE A 23 17.99 1.06 -1.67
C ILE A 23 17.36 -0.20 -1.08
N LEU A 24 16.77 -0.07 0.10
CA LEU A 24 16.02 -1.16 0.72
C LEU A 24 14.56 -1.16 0.20
N THR A 25 14.05 -2.33 -0.19
CA THR A 25 12.62 -2.52 -0.48
C THR A 25 12.07 -3.76 0.23
N GLY A 26 10.80 -3.69 0.64
CA GLY A 26 10.08 -4.81 1.25
C GLY A 26 9.45 -5.77 0.23
N ASP A 27 10.06 -5.94 -0.94
CA ASP A 27 9.54 -6.86 -1.96
C ASP A 27 9.59 -8.31 -1.43
N THR A 28 8.53 -9.09 -1.69
CA THR A 28 8.40 -10.49 -1.24
C THR A 28 8.45 -11.46 -2.42
N ALA A 29 8.43 -12.78 -2.16
CA ALA A 29 8.42 -13.78 -3.22
C ALA A 29 7.23 -13.65 -4.19
N LEU A 30 6.12 -13.05 -3.72
CA LEU A 30 4.89 -12.83 -4.48
C LEU A 30 5.00 -11.67 -5.48
N GLU A 31 6.04 -10.84 -5.38
CA GLU A 31 6.23 -9.71 -6.28
C GLU A 31 6.77 -10.15 -7.64
N LYS A 32 6.30 -9.49 -8.71
CA LYS A 32 6.74 -9.78 -10.09
C LYS A 32 8.24 -9.54 -10.33
N ILE A 33 8.94 -8.91 -9.39
CA ILE A 33 10.38 -8.62 -9.46
C ILE A 33 11.25 -9.87 -9.26
N SER A 34 10.71 -10.93 -8.63
CA SER A 34 11.42 -12.19 -8.37
C SER A 34 11.91 -12.83 -9.67
N GLY A 35 11.09 -12.85 -10.73
CA GLY A 35 11.47 -13.40 -12.04
C GLY A 35 12.69 -12.70 -12.67
N PRO A 36 12.67 -11.36 -12.83
CA PRO A 36 13.83 -10.60 -13.28
C PRO A 36 15.10 -10.78 -12.43
N ILE A 37 14.96 -10.99 -11.12
CA ILE A 37 16.08 -11.29 -10.23
C ILE A 37 16.67 -12.67 -10.56
N ILE A 38 15.84 -13.71 -10.66
CA ILE A 38 16.27 -15.06 -11.04
C ILE A 38 16.98 -15.05 -12.40
N GLN A 39 16.44 -14.34 -13.39
CA GLN A 39 17.08 -14.17 -14.70
C GLN A 39 18.45 -13.49 -14.61
N TYR A 40 18.59 -12.46 -13.76
CA TYR A 40 19.86 -11.81 -13.51
C TYR A 40 20.86 -12.80 -12.89
N LEU A 41 20.45 -13.59 -11.89
CA LEU A 41 21.32 -14.55 -11.23
C LEU A 41 21.80 -15.64 -12.18
N ARG A 42 20.89 -16.24 -12.96
CA ARG A 42 21.25 -17.20 -14.02
C ARG A 42 22.28 -16.61 -14.99
N LYS A 43 22.14 -15.34 -15.37
CA LYS A 43 23.09 -14.66 -16.26
C LYS A 43 24.48 -14.48 -15.63
N ILE A 44 24.56 -14.16 -14.34
CA ILE A 44 25.83 -13.83 -13.67
C ILE A 44 26.55 -15.08 -13.15
N TYR A 45 25.80 -16.06 -12.65
CA TYR A 45 26.35 -17.22 -11.97
C TYR A 45 26.21 -18.52 -12.76
N ASN A 46 25.56 -18.49 -13.93
CA ASN A 46 25.23 -19.67 -14.74
C ASN A 46 24.32 -20.68 -14.01
N GLU A 47 23.69 -20.28 -12.90
CA GLU A 47 22.76 -21.07 -12.10
C GLU A 47 21.86 -20.16 -11.26
N GLU A 48 20.85 -20.75 -10.63
CA GLU A 48 19.93 -20.05 -9.71
C GLU A 48 20.51 -20.00 -8.29
N LYS A 49 21.32 -18.97 -8.01
CA LYS A 49 21.82 -18.70 -6.66
C LYS A 49 20.80 -17.98 -5.79
N PHE A 50 19.80 -18.71 -5.28
CA PHE A 50 18.74 -18.14 -4.44
C PHE A 50 19.28 -17.33 -3.25
N GLU A 51 20.42 -17.73 -2.67
CA GLU A 51 21.16 -17.05 -1.60
C GLU A 51 21.72 -15.67 -1.98
N LYS A 52 21.64 -15.28 -3.26
CA LYS A 52 22.08 -14.00 -3.81
C LYS A 52 20.93 -13.10 -4.27
N MET A 53 19.68 -13.48 -4.03
CA MET A 53 18.50 -12.71 -4.48
C MET A 53 18.32 -11.38 -3.77
N GLU A 54 18.76 -11.28 -2.51
CA GLU A 54 18.49 -10.12 -1.65
C GLU A 54 19.14 -8.86 -2.17
N LEU A 55 20.38 -8.95 -2.67
CA LEU A 55 21.16 -7.79 -3.06
C LEU A 55 21.51 -7.85 -4.55
N THR A 56 20.71 -7.19 -5.36
CA THR A 56 20.87 -7.22 -6.82
C THR A 56 20.70 -5.83 -7.45
N PRO A 57 21.36 -5.53 -8.57
CA PRO A 57 21.19 -4.28 -9.32
C PRO A 57 19.93 -4.31 -10.21
N VAL A 58 18.88 -5.02 -9.78
CA VAL A 58 17.62 -5.18 -10.51
C VAL A 58 16.57 -4.26 -9.87
N PRO A 59 15.85 -3.43 -10.63
CA PRO A 59 15.92 -3.23 -12.08
C PRO A 59 17.18 -2.48 -12.56
N LYS A 60 17.81 -2.99 -13.64
CA LYS A 60 19.08 -2.46 -14.17
C LYS A 60 19.05 -0.99 -14.59
N ARG A 61 17.88 -0.50 -15.04
CA ARG A 61 17.69 0.90 -15.49
C ARG A 61 18.11 1.95 -14.46
N TYR A 62 18.18 1.57 -13.19
CA TYR A 62 18.50 2.47 -12.09
C TYR A 62 19.99 2.52 -11.77
N GLY A 63 20.79 1.55 -12.22
CA GLY A 63 22.22 1.50 -11.93
C GLY A 63 22.54 1.56 -10.43
N THR A 64 21.67 1.00 -9.58
CA THR A 64 21.74 1.05 -8.11
C THR A 64 21.43 -0.33 -7.57
N LEU A 65 22.08 -0.69 -6.45
CA LEU A 65 21.79 -1.94 -5.76
C LEU A 65 20.50 -1.81 -4.96
N PHE A 66 19.68 -2.86 -5.01
CA PHE A 66 18.48 -2.97 -4.20
C PHE A 66 18.65 -4.12 -3.22
N PHE A 67 18.44 -3.84 -1.94
CA PHE A 67 18.41 -4.83 -0.87
C PHE A 67 16.97 -5.21 -0.53
N ARG A 68 16.65 -6.50 -0.62
CA ARG A 68 15.30 -7.08 -0.50
C ARG A 68 15.31 -8.24 0.49
N PRO A 69 15.32 -7.97 1.80
CA PRO A 69 15.47 -9.01 2.81
C PRO A 69 14.34 -10.05 2.80
N LEU A 70 13.17 -9.71 2.23
CA LEU A 70 11.98 -10.57 2.23
C LEU A 70 11.73 -11.26 0.89
N ILE A 71 12.65 -11.16 -0.09
CA ILE A 71 12.38 -11.59 -1.47
C ILE A 71 12.12 -13.08 -1.64
N ARG A 72 12.53 -13.90 -0.67
CA ARG A 72 12.26 -15.35 -0.62
C ARG A 72 11.06 -15.73 0.28
N CYS A 73 10.48 -14.77 0.99
CA CYS A 73 9.40 -15.01 1.93
C CYS A 73 8.04 -14.97 1.22
N GLY A 74 7.21 -15.98 1.45
CA GLY A 74 5.79 -15.96 1.10
C GLY A 74 4.96 -15.14 2.08
N HIS A 75 3.65 -15.08 1.86
CA HIS A 75 2.72 -14.36 2.74
C HIS A 75 2.78 -14.87 4.19
N GLU A 76 2.69 -16.19 4.36
CA GLU A 76 2.72 -16.84 5.67
C GLU A 76 4.06 -16.62 6.40
N ASP A 77 5.17 -16.61 5.68
CA ASP A 77 6.49 -16.35 6.28
C ASP A 77 6.59 -14.92 6.80
N VAL A 78 6.06 -13.95 6.05
CA VAL A 78 6.02 -12.55 6.49
C VAL A 78 5.14 -12.39 7.74
N ILE A 79 4.00 -13.10 7.82
CA ILE A 79 3.16 -13.11 9.02
C ILE A 79 3.91 -13.72 10.21
N LYS A 80 4.58 -14.86 10.01
CA LYS A 80 5.38 -15.49 11.06
C LYS A 80 6.51 -14.59 11.55
N LEU A 81 7.23 -13.92 10.63
CA LEU A 81 8.27 -12.95 10.99
C LEU A 81 7.70 -11.78 11.78
N LYS A 82 6.58 -11.20 11.33
CA LYS A 82 5.88 -10.14 12.06
C LYS A 82 5.58 -10.59 13.50
N ASN A 83 5.00 -11.78 13.67
CA ASN A 83 4.64 -12.31 14.98
C ASN A 83 5.88 -12.61 15.84
N TYR A 84 6.91 -13.20 15.25
CA TYR A 84 8.17 -13.53 15.92
C TYR A 84 8.86 -12.28 16.50
N TYR A 85 8.88 -11.19 15.74
CA TYR A 85 9.45 -9.92 16.19
C TYR A 85 8.48 -9.05 17.00
N GLY A 86 7.25 -9.52 17.26
CA GLY A 86 6.25 -8.73 17.98
C GLY A 86 5.86 -7.43 17.28
N ILE A 87 5.96 -7.38 15.94
CA ILE A 87 5.70 -6.15 15.18
C ILE A 87 4.20 -5.92 15.08
N ASN A 88 3.71 -4.85 15.69
CA ASN A 88 2.35 -4.40 15.45
C ASN A 88 2.29 -3.56 14.17
N ILE A 89 1.47 -3.98 13.20
CA ILE A 89 1.28 -3.24 11.95
C ILE A 89 -0.02 -2.45 12.10
N GLU A 90 0.11 -1.14 12.28
CA GLU A 90 -1.03 -0.24 12.29
C GLU A 90 -1.58 -0.06 10.87
N ARG A 91 -2.85 -0.41 10.71
CA ARG A 91 -3.57 -0.24 9.44
C ARG A 91 -4.31 1.09 9.46
N ILE A 92 -4.42 1.71 8.29
CA ILE A 92 -5.13 2.98 8.17
C ILE A 92 -6.64 2.78 8.41
N HIS A 93 -7.19 1.60 8.11
CA HIS A 93 -8.64 1.30 8.04
C HIS A 93 -9.33 1.96 6.84
N GLU A 94 -8.58 2.24 5.77
CA GLU A 94 -9.15 2.66 4.49
C GLU A 94 -9.74 1.47 3.71
N VAL A 95 -10.65 1.77 2.79
CA VAL A 95 -11.21 0.83 1.81
C VAL A 95 -11.15 1.46 0.43
N GLY A 96 -10.59 0.77 -0.57
CA GLY A 96 -10.51 1.25 -1.94
C GLY A 96 -11.64 0.72 -2.84
N ASP A 97 -11.61 1.13 -4.10
CA ASP A 97 -12.56 0.74 -5.16
C ASP A 97 -12.62 -0.77 -5.47
N LYS A 98 -11.66 -1.58 -4.98
CA LYS A 98 -11.61 -3.03 -5.21
C LYS A 98 -11.61 -3.79 -3.90
N PHE A 99 -12.67 -4.57 -3.68
CA PHE A 99 -12.76 -5.49 -2.56
C PHE A 99 -11.59 -6.49 -2.58
N GLY A 100 -10.86 -6.60 -1.47
CA GLY A 100 -9.74 -7.51 -1.26
C GLY A 100 -8.36 -7.09 -1.83
N TYR A 101 -8.27 -6.05 -2.66
CA TYR A 101 -7.00 -5.65 -3.32
C TYR A 101 -6.79 -4.13 -3.43
N TRP A 102 -7.13 -3.39 -2.37
CA TRP A 102 -6.81 -1.97 -2.30
C TRP A 102 -5.37 -1.75 -1.81
N ARG A 103 -4.76 -0.64 -2.24
CA ARG A 103 -3.41 -0.26 -1.83
C ARG A 103 -3.50 0.89 -0.85
N GLU A 104 -3.28 0.56 0.42
CA GLU A 104 -3.23 1.54 1.52
C GLU A 104 -2.37 2.74 1.14
N GLY A 105 -2.93 3.95 1.24
CA GLY A 105 -2.25 5.22 0.98
C GLY A 105 -2.26 5.71 -0.47
N CYS A 106 -2.94 5.05 -1.41
CA CYS A 106 -3.02 5.54 -2.80
C CYS A 106 -4.15 6.56 -3.00
N SER A 107 -3.90 7.85 -2.83
CA SER A 107 -4.91 8.91 -2.98
C SER A 107 -5.69 8.89 -4.30
N LEU A 108 -5.06 8.46 -5.41
CA LEU A 108 -5.72 8.39 -6.71
C LEU A 108 -6.89 7.41 -6.78
N GLN A 109 -6.98 6.44 -5.87
CA GLN A 109 -8.13 5.51 -5.83
C GLN A 109 -9.40 6.18 -5.27
N TYR A 110 -9.26 7.40 -4.74
CA TYR A 110 -10.33 8.20 -4.13
C TYR A 110 -10.71 9.42 -4.96
N CYS A 111 -10.08 9.61 -6.12
CA CYS A 111 -10.54 10.58 -7.10
C CYS A 111 -11.55 9.90 -8.02
N ASP A 112 -12.68 10.56 -8.29
CA ASP A 112 -13.59 10.09 -9.34
C ASP A 112 -12.88 10.06 -10.70
N TYR A 113 -13.22 9.06 -11.53
CA TYR A 113 -12.50 8.76 -12.78
C TYR A 113 -12.37 9.94 -13.76
N SER A 114 -13.37 10.82 -13.82
CA SER A 114 -13.43 11.97 -14.73
C SER A 114 -12.84 13.26 -14.13
N THR A 115 -12.36 13.23 -12.89
CA THR A 115 -11.96 14.44 -12.17
C THR A 115 -10.55 14.88 -12.53
N LYS A 116 -10.38 16.19 -12.73
CA LYS A 116 -9.05 16.81 -12.80
C LYS A 116 -8.39 16.78 -11.43
N ILE A 117 -7.26 16.10 -11.32
CA ILE A 117 -6.50 16.00 -10.08
C ILE A 117 -5.77 17.33 -9.83
N THR A 118 -6.04 17.95 -8.68
CA THR A 118 -5.40 19.18 -8.20
C THR A 118 -4.86 18.98 -6.78
N GLU A 119 -3.94 19.83 -6.34
CA GLU A 119 -3.45 19.81 -4.95
C GLU A 119 -4.61 20.01 -3.96
N GLU A 120 -5.47 20.99 -4.20
CA GLU A 120 -6.66 21.24 -3.37
C GLU A 120 -7.58 20.01 -3.24
N LEU A 121 -7.78 19.25 -4.33
CA LEU A 121 -8.56 18.01 -4.28
C LEU A 121 -7.88 16.96 -3.39
N LEU A 122 -6.56 16.79 -3.53
CA LEU A 122 -5.78 15.82 -2.76
C LEU A 122 -5.71 16.20 -1.28
N ASP A 123 -5.61 17.48 -0.96
CA ASP A 123 -5.63 18.00 0.41
C ASP A 123 -6.98 17.75 1.06
N LYS A 124 -8.09 18.03 0.36
CA LYS A 124 -9.44 17.70 0.84
C LYS A 124 -9.63 16.20 1.02
N LEU A 125 -9.14 15.39 0.09
CA LEU A 125 -9.16 13.93 0.21
C LEU A 125 -8.40 13.46 1.44
N TYR A 126 -7.23 14.03 1.73
CA TYR A 126 -6.46 13.71 2.91
C TYR A 126 -7.21 14.07 4.20
N LEU A 127 -7.74 15.30 4.29
CA LEU A 127 -8.46 15.76 5.47
C LEU A 127 -9.68 14.88 5.76
N TYR A 128 -10.54 14.65 4.77
CA TYR A 128 -11.74 13.84 4.97
C TYR A 128 -11.41 12.36 5.23
N ASN A 129 -10.51 11.75 4.45
CA ASN A 129 -10.16 10.36 4.70
C ASN A 129 -9.46 10.18 6.04
N LYS A 130 -8.71 11.16 6.54
CA LYS A 130 -8.12 11.09 7.89
C LYS A 130 -9.21 10.97 8.96
N GLU A 131 -10.20 11.85 8.95
CA GLU A 131 -11.30 11.81 9.92
C GLU A 131 -12.13 10.53 9.82
N ILE A 132 -12.46 10.11 8.59
CA ILE A 132 -13.22 8.89 8.31
C ILE A 132 -12.47 7.65 8.79
N THR A 133 -11.19 7.55 8.47
CA THR A 133 -10.37 6.39 8.82
C THR A 133 -10.05 6.36 10.31
N ASP A 134 -9.93 7.50 10.98
CA ASP A 134 -9.81 7.58 12.43
C ASP A 134 -11.10 7.14 13.15
N LEU A 135 -12.29 7.45 12.60
CA LEU A 135 -13.54 6.88 13.11
C LEU A 135 -13.62 5.37 12.85
N ALA A 136 -13.28 4.92 11.64
CA ALA A 136 -13.29 3.49 11.28
C ALA A 136 -12.33 2.67 12.14
N ARG A 137 -11.15 3.20 12.45
CA ARG A 137 -10.16 2.57 13.32
C ARG A 137 -10.67 2.44 14.75
N ARG A 138 -11.33 3.47 15.28
CA ARG A 138 -11.93 3.44 16.63
C ARG A 138 -13.12 2.49 16.72
N ASP A 139 -13.94 2.39 15.67
CA ASP A 139 -15.06 1.45 15.63
C ASP A 139 -14.58 0.00 15.50
N GLY A 140 -13.51 -0.23 14.73
CA GLY A 140 -12.86 -1.53 14.58
C GLY A 140 -13.62 -2.55 13.75
N ARG A 141 -14.92 -2.34 13.47
CA ARG A 141 -15.75 -3.26 12.67
C ARG A 141 -15.70 -2.95 11.18
N PHE A 142 -15.48 -1.69 10.84
CA PHE A 142 -15.53 -1.19 9.48
C PHE A 142 -14.19 -0.65 9.00
N ARG A 143 -14.03 -0.68 7.67
CA ARG A 143 -13.10 0.14 6.91
C ARG A 143 -13.91 1.16 6.13
N ALA A 144 -13.39 2.38 6.03
CA ALA A 144 -14.13 3.46 5.37
C ALA A 144 -13.21 4.43 4.64
N SER A 145 -13.74 4.98 3.55
CA SER A 145 -13.10 6.02 2.76
C SER A 145 -14.13 6.85 2.02
N ILE A 146 -13.70 7.94 1.41
CA ILE A 146 -14.53 8.84 0.63
C ILE A 146 -13.92 9.05 -0.75
N LYS A 147 -14.78 9.19 -1.75
CA LYS A 147 -14.40 9.66 -3.07
C LYS A 147 -14.80 11.11 -3.28
N LEU A 148 -13.98 11.85 -4.00
CA LEU A 148 -14.25 13.23 -4.39
C LEU A 148 -14.17 13.42 -5.91
N PRO A 149 -14.99 14.32 -6.48
CA PRO A 149 -15.94 15.22 -5.79
C PRO A 149 -17.33 14.62 -5.52
N SER A 150 -17.63 13.40 -5.97
CA SER A 150 -18.94 12.73 -5.82
C SER A 150 -19.46 12.65 -4.40
N LYS A 151 -18.57 12.75 -3.40
CA LYS A 151 -18.89 12.56 -1.99
C LYS A 151 -19.39 11.14 -1.68
N GLU A 152 -18.99 10.17 -2.50
CA GLU A 152 -19.34 8.77 -2.29
C GLU A 152 -18.60 8.21 -1.07
N LEU A 153 -19.35 7.67 -0.10
CA LEU A 153 -18.80 6.96 1.05
C LEU A 153 -18.64 5.48 0.73
N LEU A 154 -17.40 5.00 0.80
CA LEU A 154 -17.06 3.58 0.68
C LEU A 154 -16.99 2.98 2.08
N VAL A 155 -17.74 1.90 2.34
CA VAL A 155 -17.76 1.21 3.64
C VAL A 155 -17.78 -0.30 3.45
N ALA A 156 -16.82 -0.98 4.07
CA ALA A 156 -16.70 -2.44 4.05
C ALA A 156 -16.44 -2.99 5.47
N PRO A 157 -16.91 -4.22 5.78
CA PRO A 157 -16.52 -4.91 7.01
C PRO A 157 -15.02 -5.20 7.05
N VAL A 158 -14.44 -5.25 8.25
CA VAL A 158 -13.11 -5.84 8.47
C VAL A 158 -13.22 -7.36 8.34
N GLU A 159 -12.27 -8.01 7.67
CA GLU A 159 -12.32 -9.45 7.29
C GLU A 159 -12.64 -10.42 8.45
N ASN A 160 -12.20 -10.10 9.67
CA ASN A 160 -12.40 -10.96 10.84
C ASN A 160 -13.70 -10.68 11.60
N VAL A 161 -14.52 -9.74 11.12
CA VAL A 161 -15.78 -9.35 11.76
C VAL A 161 -16.90 -10.05 11.00
N LYS A 162 -17.44 -11.10 11.61
CA LYS A 162 -18.61 -11.81 11.11
C LYS A 162 -19.89 -11.07 11.53
N ASP A 163 -20.96 -11.26 10.75
CA ASP A 163 -22.32 -10.90 11.14
C ASP A 163 -22.62 -9.40 11.32
N ILE A 164 -22.03 -8.53 10.48
CA ILE A 164 -22.45 -7.13 10.43
C ILE A 164 -23.86 -7.01 9.85
N THR A 165 -24.79 -6.50 10.63
CA THR A 165 -26.16 -6.26 10.20
C THR A 165 -26.26 -5.01 9.30
N HIS A 166 -27.30 -4.96 8.45
CA HIS A 166 -27.59 -3.78 7.64
C HIS A 166 -27.74 -2.52 8.50
N ARG A 167 -28.41 -2.65 9.65
CA ARG A 167 -28.66 -1.57 10.61
C ARG A 167 -27.35 -0.99 11.18
N GLU A 168 -26.39 -1.83 11.55
CA GLU A 168 -25.09 -1.37 12.06
C GLU A 168 -24.29 -0.62 10.98
N LYS A 169 -24.34 -1.10 9.73
CA LYS A 169 -23.70 -0.41 8.60
C LYS A 169 -24.34 0.97 8.37
N GLU A 170 -25.66 1.06 8.41
CA GLU A 170 -26.37 2.35 8.26
C GLU A 170 -26.06 3.31 9.41
N GLU A 171 -26.01 2.83 10.64
CA GLU A 171 -25.65 3.64 11.80
C GLU A 171 -24.22 4.19 11.66
N PHE A 172 -23.28 3.35 11.22
CA PHE A 172 -21.91 3.78 10.98
C PHE A 172 -21.82 4.81 9.84
N ILE A 173 -22.55 4.62 8.74
CA ILE A 173 -22.64 5.62 7.67
C ILE A 173 -23.22 6.94 8.18
N ARG A 174 -24.23 6.93 9.06
CA ARG A 174 -24.76 8.15 9.68
C ARG A 174 -23.69 8.86 10.52
N LYS A 175 -22.90 8.12 11.31
CA LYS A 175 -21.77 8.70 12.06
C LYS A 175 -20.76 9.35 11.13
N LEU A 176 -20.44 8.73 10.00
CA LEU A 176 -19.56 9.30 8.98
C LEU A 176 -20.10 10.61 8.38
N LYS A 177 -21.40 10.67 8.06
CA LYS A 177 -22.01 11.90 7.54
C LYS A 177 -21.96 13.04 8.57
N ASN A 178 -22.24 12.72 9.84
CA ASN A 178 -22.21 13.71 10.92
C ASN A 178 -20.82 14.34 11.08
N ILE A 179 -19.73 13.56 11.04
CA ILE A 179 -18.37 14.13 11.19
C ILE A 179 -17.98 15.00 9.99
N LEU A 180 -18.50 14.71 8.80
CA LEU A 180 -18.23 15.47 7.58
C LEU A 180 -19.12 16.74 7.45
N ASN A 181 -20.03 16.97 8.39
CA ASN A 181 -21.06 18.02 8.35
C ASN A 181 -21.93 17.94 7.08
N TRP A 182 -22.39 16.74 6.73
CA TRP A 182 -23.22 16.46 5.54
C TRP A 182 -24.63 16.02 5.89
#